data_AF-A0A7V2EYR4-F1
#
_entry.id   AF-A0A7V2EYR4-F1
#
_cell.length_a   1.000
_cell.length_b   1.000
_cell.length_c   1.000
_cell.angle_alpha   90.00
_cell.angle_beta   90.00
_cell.angle_gamma   90.00
#
_symmetry.space_group_name_H-M   'P 1'
#
loop_
_entity.id
_entity.type
_entity.pdbx_description
1 polymer ?
#
loop_
_entity_poly.entity_id
_entity_poly.type
_entity_poly.pdbx_seq_one_letter_code
_entity_poly.pdbx_strand_id
1 'polypeptide(L)'
;MVDKSFLDWPFFGDRHRHLAQHLEAWCARHLPVDHDDIDAACRGLVSELGAAGFLELTGAGPGESLDVRSLCLIRETLARHDGLADFAFAM
;
A
#
# COMPACT_ATOMS: atom_id res chain seq x y z
N MET A 1 13.21 -12.09 7.19
CA MET A 1 11.79 -11.70 7.11
C MET A 1 11.60 -10.53 8.05
N VAL A 2 10.96 -9.46 7.60
CA VAL A 2 10.72 -8.28 8.45
C VAL A 2 9.77 -8.67 9.57
N ASP A 3 10.00 -8.15 10.77
CA ASP A 3 9.14 -8.41 11.92
C ASP A 3 7.72 -7.90 11.65
N LYS A 4 6.74 -8.80 11.80
CA LYS A 4 5.30 -8.51 11.61
C LYS A 4 4.51 -8.66 12.91
N SER A 5 5.18 -8.91 14.04
CA SER A 5 4.52 -9.09 15.35
C SER A 5 3.69 -7.87 15.77
N PHE A 6 4.01 -6.68 15.24
CA PHE A 6 3.23 -5.47 15.47
C PHE A 6 1.78 -5.55 14.97
N LEU A 7 1.48 -6.43 13.99
CA LEU A 7 0.11 -6.67 13.51
C LEU A 7 -0.77 -7.37 14.56
N ASP A 8 -0.18 -7.95 15.60
CA ASP A 8 -0.89 -8.59 16.70
C ASP A 8 -1.15 -7.64 17.88
N TRP A 9 -0.66 -6.40 17.81
CA TRP A 9 -0.98 -5.38 18.79
C TRP A 9 -2.47 -5.02 18.78
N PRO A 10 -3.03 -4.55 19.92
CA PRO A 10 -4.47 -4.26 20.04
C PRO A 10 -4.96 -3.09 19.18
N PHE A 11 -4.08 -2.46 18.39
CA PHE A 11 -4.42 -1.38 17.46
C PHE A 11 -4.92 -1.89 16.10
N PHE A 12 -4.58 -3.15 15.75
CA PHE A 12 -4.88 -3.75 14.44
C PHE A 12 -5.87 -4.92 14.58
N GLY A 13 -7.00 -4.78 13.88
CA GLY A 13 -7.95 -5.88 13.66
C GLY A 13 -7.66 -6.71 12.39
N ASP A 14 -8.44 -7.77 12.17
CA ASP A 14 -8.22 -8.76 11.10
C ASP A 14 -8.16 -8.16 9.69
N ARG A 15 -8.95 -7.12 9.41
CA ARG A 15 -8.89 -6.41 8.13
C ARG A 15 -7.49 -5.87 7.82
N HIS A 16 -6.76 -5.41 8.84
CA HIS A 16 -5.42 -4.86 8.67
C HIS A 16 -4.40 -5.98 8.43
N ARG A 17 -4.56 -7.13 9.10
CA ARG A 17 -3.72 -8.32 8.86
C ARG A 17 -3.91 -8.83 7.44
N HIS A 18 -5.16 -8.92 6.99
CA HIS A 18 -5.49 -9.33 5.64
C HIS A 18 -4.95 -8.34 4.60
N LEU A 19 -5.10 -7.04 4.82
CA LEU A 19 -4.51 -6.00 3.97
C LEU A 19 -2.98 -6.16 3.87
N ALA A 20 -2.29 -6.29 5.01
CA ALA A 20 -0.85 -6.46 5.03
C ALA A 20 -0.39 -7.73 4.28
N GLN A 21 -1.12 -8.83 4.41
CA GLN A 21 -0.83 -10.06 3.67
C GLN A 21 -1.07 -9.92 2.16
N HIS A 22 -2.21 -9.34 1.78
CA HIS A 22 -2.56 -9.10 0.37
C HIS A 22 -1.51 -8.19 -0.28
N LEU A 23 -1.21 -7.06 0.34
CA LEU A 23 -0.27 -6.09 -0.20
C LEU A 23 1.14 -6.68 -0.32
N GLU A 24 1.61 -7.46 0.66
CA GLU A 24 2.91 -8.12 0.57
C GLU A 24 2.98 -9.06 -0.65
N ALA A 25 1.92 -9.83 -0.89
CA ALA A 25 1.85 -10.73 -2.05
C ALA A 25 1.77 -9.96 -3.37
N TRP A 26 1.13 -8.79 -3.37
CA TRP A 26 1.10 -7.91 -4.54
C TRP A 26 2.48 -7.31 -4.82
N CYS A 27 3.14 -6.74 -3.82
CA CYS A 27 4.48 -6.15 -3.96
C CYS A 27 5.50 -7.16 -4.47
N ALA A 28 5.50 -8.38 -3.93
CA ALA A 28 6.40 -9.45 -4.37
C ALA A 28 6.25 -9.84 -5.85
N ARG A 29 5.14 -9.49 -6.49
CA ARG A 29 4.86 -9.79 -7.90
C ARG A 29 5.06 -8.60 -8.85
N HIS A 30 4.94 -7.37 -8.36
CA HIS A 30 4.90 -6.17 -9.21
C HIS A 30 6.06 -5.19 -8.95
N LEU A 31 6.78 -5.32 -7.82
CA LEU A 31 7.85 -4.43 -7.42
C LEU A 31 9.21 -5.16 -7.34
N PRO A 32 10.34 -4.44 -7.51
CA PRO A 32 10.44 -3.02 -7.88
C PRO A 32 10.08 -2.78 -9.36
N VAL A 33 9.74 -1.54 -9.68
CA VAL A 33 9.56 -1.10 -11.08
C VAL A 33 10.85 -0.51 -11.64
N ASP A 34 10.89 -0.27 -12.95
CA ASP A 34 11.97 0.49 -13.59
C ASP A 34 11.89 1.98 -13.21
N HIS A 35 13.04 2.60 -12.92
CA HIS A 35 13.16 3.98 -12.46
C HIS A 35 13.78 4.91 -13.54
N ASP A 36 14.02 4.44 -14.77
CA ASP A 36 14.56 5.25 -15.86
C ASP A 36 13.58 6.33 -16.35
N ASP A 37 12.29 6.00 -16.51
CA ASP A 37 11.20 6.95 -16.79
C ASP A 37 10.21 6.96 -15.62
N ILE A 38 10.52 7.78 -14.62
CA ILE A 38 9.77 7.91 -13.37
C ILE A 38 8.31 8.33 -13.64
N ASP A 39 8.08 9.15 -14.66
CA ASP A 39 6.77 9.65 -15.04
C ASP A 39 5.86 8.52 -15.56
N ALA A 40 6.40 7.70 -16.47
CA ALA A 40 5.71 6.52 -16.98
C ALA A 40 5.50 5.48 -15.87
N ALA A 41 6.52 5.24 -15.04
CA ALA A 41 6.46 4.32 -13.92
C ALA A 41 5.37 4.71 -12.90
N CYS A 42 5.28 5.99 -12.53
CA CYS A 42 4.25 6.46 -11.60
C CYS A 42 2.84 6.27 -12.15
N ARG A 43 2.61 6.59 -13.44
CA ARG A 43 1.29 6.37 -14.07
C ARG A 43 0.92 4.88 -14.09
N GLY A 44 1.89 4.01 -14.38
CA GLY A 44 1.71 2.55 -14.31
C GLY A 44 1.37 2.09 -12.90
N LEU A 45 2.15 2.51 -11.90
CA LEU A 45 1.93 2.18 -10.49
C LEU A 45 0.55 2.62 -9.99
N VAL A 46 0.13 3.86 -10.25
CA VAL A 46 -1.22 4.34 -9.86
C VAL A 46 -2.30 3.50 -10.53
N SER A 47 -2.14 3.17 -11.81
CA SER A 47 -3.10 2.33 -12.54
C SER A 47 -3.19 0.92 -11.94
N GLU A 48 -2.06 0.27 -11.66
CA GLU A 48 -2.05 -1.09 -11.11
C GLU A 48 -2.51 -1.14 -9.64
N LEU A 49 -2.10 -0.18 -8.81
CA LEU A 49 -2.58 -0.04 -7.43
C LEU A 49 -4.10 0.20 -7.38
N GLY A 50 -4.62 1.00 -8.31
CA GLY A 50 -6.04 1.22 -8.49
C GLY A 50 -6.78 -0.04 -8.91
N ALA A 51 -6.25 -0.77 -9.90
CA ALA A 51 -6.81 -2.04 -10.35
C ALA A 51 -6.80 -3.13 -9.26
N ALA A 52 -5.82 -3.09 -8.35
CA ALA A 52 -5.73 -3.97 -7.19
C ALA A 52 -6.62 -3.53 -6.00
N GLY A 53 -7.28 -2.37 -6.10
CA GLY A 53 -8.19 -1.83 -5.08
C GLY A 53 -7.51 -1.14 -3.90
N PHE A 54 -6.18 -1.00 -3.88
CA PHE A 54 -5.50 -0.35 -2.75
C PHE A 54 -5.83 1.15 -2.65
N LEU A 55 -6.10 1.80 -3.78
CA LEU A 55 -6.45 3.22 -3.82
C LEU A 55 -7.84 3.52 -3.26
N GLU A 56 -8.72 2.54 -3.09
CA GLU A 56 -10.03 2.75 -2.45
C GLU A 56 -9.88 3.19 -0.98
N LEU A 57 -8.77 2.84 -0.34
CA LEU A 57 -8.48 3.15 1.05
C LEU A 57 -7.94 4.57 1.28
N THR A 58 -7.68 5.33 0.21
CA THR A 58 -7.18 6.73 0.29
C THR A 58 -8.28 7.75 0.50
N GLY A 59 -9.54 7.37 0.26
CA GLY A 59 -10.72 8.21 0.45
C GLY A 59 -11.60 7.75 1.61
N ALA A 60 -12.44 8.66 2.09
CA ALA A 60 -13.57 8.36 2.96
C ALA A 60 -14.81 9.08 2.40
N GLY A 61 -15.94 8.40 2.35
CA GLY A 61 -17.20 8.99 1.92
C GLY A 61 -17.74 10.03 2.92
N PRO A 62 -18.81 10.77 2.55
CA PRO A 62 -19.48 11.69 3.46
C PRO A 62 -19.93 11.00 4.75
N GLY A 63 -19.42 11.46 5.89
CA GLY A 63 -19.74 10.91 7.21
C GLY A 63 -18.88 9.70 7.63
N GLU A 64 -17.96 9.24 6.77
CA GLU A 64 -17.00 8.20 7.10
C GLU A 64 -15.69 8.78 7.63
N SER A 65 -14.95 7.97 8.39
CA SER A 65 -13.61 8.30 8.85
C SER A 65 -12.59 7.45 8.10
N LEU A 66 -11.52 8.10 7.66
CA LEU A 66 -10.41 7.45 6.98
C LEU A 66 -9.71 6.46 7.92
N ASP A 67 -9.49 5.22 7.46
CA ASP A 67 -8.73 4.25 8.24
C ASP A 67 -7.23 4.48 8.09
N VAL A 68 -6.72 5.46 8.83
CA VAL A 68 -5.30 5.87 8.78
C VAL A 68 -4.32 4.74 9.06
N ARG A 69 -4.73 3.69 9.78
CA ARG A 69 -3.89 2.50 10.03
C ARG A 69 -3.66 1.70 8.76
N SER A 70 -4.70 1.54 7.95
CA SER A 70 -4.61 0.88 6.65
C SER A 70 -3.69 1.66 5.71
N LEU A 71 -3.78 2.99 5.72
CA LEU A 71 -2.86 3.86 4.97
C LEU A 71 -1.41 3.71 5.42
N CYS A 72 -1.16 3.74 6.73
CA CYS A 72 0.19 3.54 7.26
C CYS A 72 0.76 2.18 6.85
N LEU A 73 -0.03 1.11 6.92
CA LEU A 73 0.40 -0.23 6.50
C LEU A 73 0.73 -0.30 5.01
N ILE A 74 -0.06 0.36 4.16
CA ILE A 74 0.20 0.40 2.72
C ILE A 74 1.51 1.11 2.45
N ARG A 75 1.66 2.33 2.97
CA ARG A 75 2.85 3.15 2.77
C ARG A 75 4.11 2.50 3.29
N GLU A 76 4.07 1.95 4.50
CA GLU A 76 5.21 1.22 5.08
C GLU A 76 5.61 0.02 4.22
N THR A 77 4.63 -0.74 3.71
CA THR A 77 4.90 -1.93 2.89
C THR A 77 5.42 -1.56 1.51
N LEU A 78 4.83 -0.57 0.84
CA LEU A 78 5.30 -0.10 -0.46
C LEU A 78 6.73 0.45 -0.35
N ALA A 79 7.01 1.34 0.61
CA ALA A 79 8.32 1.98 0.76
C ALA A 79 9.45 0.97 1.02
N ARG A 80 9.12 -0.18 1.63
CA ARG A 80 10.07 -1.27 1.88
C ARG A 80 10.47 -2.04 0.62
N HIS A 81 9.58 -2.09 -0.37
CA HIS A 81 9.79 -2.77 -1.64
C HIS A 81 10.29 -1.82 -2.73
N ASP A 82 9.68 -0.64 -2.83
CA ASP A 82 10.03 0.40 -3.79
C ASP A 82 9.57 1.77 -3.28
N GLY A 83 10.52 2.69 -3.08
CA GLY A 83 10.22 4.06 -2.65
C GLY A 83 9.36 4.83 -3.67
N LEU A 84 9.46 4.52 -4.96
CA LEU A 84 8.65 5.14 -5.99
C LEU A 84 7.19 4.66 -5.93
N ALA A 85 6.95 3.42 -5.50
CA ALA A 85 5.60 2.91 -5.27
C ALA A 85 4.92 3.60 -4.09
N ASP A 86 5.62 3.85 -2.98
CA ASP A 86 5.08 4.68 -1.88
C ASP A 86 4.81 6.11 -2.32
N PHE A 87 5.75 6.70 -3.07
CA PHE A 87 5.58 8.04 -3.63
C PHE A 87 4.30 8.12 -4.50
N ALA A 88 4.13 7.19 -5.44
CA ALA A 88 2.98 7.16 -6.34
C ALA A 88 1.65 6.95 -5.58
N PHE A 89 1.65 6.16 -4.50
CA PHE A 89 0.47 5.96 -3.67
C PHE A 89 0.09 7.20 -2.83
N ALA A 90 1.09 7.99 -2.41
CA ALA A 90 0.90 9.13 -1.52
C ALA A 90 0.45 10.43 -2.22
N MET A 91 0.50 10.48 -3.56
CA MET A 91 0.17 11.65 -4.40
C MET A 91 -1.27 11.60 -4.91
#